data_AF-A0A943L525-F1
#
_entry.id   AF-A0A943L525-F1
#
_cell.length_a   1.000
_cell.length_b   1.000
_cell.length_c   1.000
_cell.angle_alpha   90.00
_cell.angle_beta   90.00
_cell.angle_gamma   90.00
#
_symmetry.space_group_name_H-M   'P 1'
#
loop_
_entity.id
_entity.type
_entity.pdbx_description
1 polymer ?
#
loop_
_entity_poly.entity_id
_entity_poly.type
_entity_poly.pdbx_seq_one_letter_code
_entity_poly.pdbx_strand_id
1 'polypeptide(L)'
;MEYISAKEFLKQPKEVQETFIEWWKPSIGDLITIKEKHCYPTMVEYFGYADDNMISTIDERNVEKEKTIPLFTEGQLRKFIEDKTECKIETVWCECGWSYNIDLVKNYDSGELVKRYYNLGEDLLQAYWTVACEIAKEG
;
A
#
# COMPACT_ATOMS: atom_id res chain seq x y z
N MET A 1 -2.41 11.06 8.42
CA MET A 1 -1.74 10.09 7.53
C MET A 1 -2.79 9.55 6.58
N GLU A 2 -2.57 9.66 5.28
CA GLU A 2 -3.49 9.13 4.26
C GLU A 2 -3.19 7.66 3.98
N TYR A 3 -4.23 6.86 3.75
CA TYR A 3 -4.13 5.43 3.49
C TYR A 3 -5.33 4.93 2.68
N ILE A 4 -5.16 3.80 2.01
CA ILE A 4 -6.24 3.11 1.30
C ILE A 4 -7.20 2.51 2.31
N SER A 5 -8.46 2.94 2.24
CA SER A 5 -9.50 2.44 3.14
C SER A 5 -9.75 0.94 2.89
N ALA A 6 -10.16 0.21 3.93
CA ALA A 6 -10.55 -1.18 3.79
C ALA A 6 -11.68 -1.39 2.77
N LYS A 7 -12.60 -0.43 2.65
CA LYS A 7 -13.65 -0.46 1.63
C LYS A 7 -13.06 -0.43 0.22
N GLU A 8 -12.04 0.39 0.00
CA GLU A 8 -11.36 0.49 -1.30
C GLU A 8 -10.55 -0.77 -1.61
N PHE A 9 -9.85 -1.31 -0.61
CA PHE A 9 -9.13 -2.57 -0.72
C PHE A 9 -10.07 -3.73 -1.09
N LEU A 10 -11.21 -3.86 -0.41
CA LEU A 10 -12.18 -4.94 -0.63
C LEU A 10 -12.93 -4.86 -1.96
N LYS A 11 -12.88 -3.73 -2.69
CA LYS A 11 -13.43 -3.63 -4.05
C LYS A 11 -12.60 -4.39 -5.07
N GLN A 12 -11.33 -4.67 -4.78
CA GLN A 12 -10.45 -5.36 -5.71
C GLN A 12 -10.83 -6.85 -5.84
N PRO A 13 -10.52 -7.51 -6.97
CA PRO A 13 -10.68 -8.95 -7.11
C PRO A 13 -9.95 -9.73 -6.01
N LYS A 14 -10.43 -10.95 -5.70
CA LYS A 14 -9.91 -11.74 -4.59
C LYS A 14 -8.42 -12.05 -4.77
N GLU A 15 -8.02 -12.32 -6.00
CA GLU A 15 -6.63 -12.63 -6.39
C GLU A 15 -5.70 -11.44 -6.09
N VAL A 16 -6.14 -10.22 -6.40
CA VAL A 16 -5.38 -9.00 -6.08
C VAL A 16 -5.23 -8.82 -4.57
N GLN A 17 -6.32 -9.03 -3.81
CA GLN A 17 -6.28 -8.94 -2.36
C GLN A 17 -5.31 -9.96 -1.76
N GLU A 18 -5.31 -11.21 -2.27
CA GLU A 18 -4.41 -12.27 -1.86
C GLU A 18 -2.95 -11.90 -2.12
N THR A 19 -2.61 -11.38 -3.30
CA THR A 19 -1.25 -10.92 -3.63
C THR A 19 -0.73 -9.90 -2.62
N PHE A 20 -1.57 -8.93 -2.22
CA PHE A 20 -1.19 -7.94 -1.21
C PHE A 20 -1.02 -8.57 0.18
N ILE A 21 -1.92 -9.46 0.60
CA ILE A 21 -1.89 -10.11 1.92
C ILE A 21 -0.67 -11.05 2.04
N GLU A 22 -0.31 -11.74 0.96
CA GLU A 22 0.87 -12.61 0.90
C GLU A 22 2.17 -11.81 1.00
N TRP A 23 2.29 -10.72 0.22
CA TRP A 23 3.45 -9.83 0.27
C TRP A 23 3.58 -9.13 1.63
N TRP A 24 2.47 -8.62 2.17
CA TRP A 24 2.49 -7.78 3.37
C TRP A 24 2.94 -8.59 4.58
N LYS A 25 4.03 -8.18 5.22
CA LYS A 25 4.48 -8.73 6.51
C LYS A 25 4.19 -7.68 7.58
N PRO A 26 3.16 -7.88 8.43
CA PRO A 26 2.79 -6.91 9.44
C PRO A 26 4.00 -6.48 10.27
N SER A 27 4.15 -5.18 10.46
CA SER A 27 5.24 -4.59 11.20
C SER A 27 4.75 -3.45 12.07
N ILE A 28 5.48 -3.17 13.16
CA ILE A 28 5.18 -2.05 14.07
C ILE A 28 5.02 -0.75 13.27
N GLY A 29 3.94 -0.03 13.53
CA GLY A 29 3.56 1.20 12.84
C GLY A 29 2.60 0.99 11.66
N ASP A 30 2.40 -0.25 11.20
CA ASP A 30 1.44 -0.53 10.13
C ASP A 30 0.01 -0.22 10.58
N LEU A 31 -0.77 0.40 9.70
CA LEU A 31 -2.21 0.58 9.90
C LEU A 31 -2.98 -0.64 9.40
N ILE A 32 -3.94 -1.09 10.19
CA ILE A 32 -4.81 -2.22 9.90
C ILE A 32 -6.26 -1.92 10.30
N THR A 33 -7.18 -2.73 9.81
CA THR A 33 -8.52 -2.87 10.40
C THR A 33 -8.83 -4.35 10.61
N ILE A 34 -9.70 -4.65 11.58
CA ILE A 34 -10.15 -6.00 11.87
C ILE A 34 -11.48 -6.25 11.14
N LYS A 35 -11.52 -7.28 10.30
CA LYS A 35 -12.69 -7.65 9.46
C LYS A 35 -13.97 -7.81 10.29
N GLU A 36 -13.88 -8.52 11.41
CA GLU A 36 -15.02 -8.86 12.27
C GLU A 36 -15.56 -7.68 13.07
N LYS A 37 -14.74 -6.67 13.34
CA LYS A 37 -15.14 -5.55 14.20
C LYS A 37 -15.57 -4.32 13.41
N HIS A 38 -15.37 -4.27 12.09
CA HIS A 38 -15.62 -3.09 11.24
C HIS A 38 -15.20 -1.78 11.93
N CYS A 39 -14.09 -1.83 12.67
CA CYS A 39 -13.68 -0.75 13.57
C CYS A 39 -12.53 0.04 12.96
N TYR A 40 -12.44 1.27 13.45
CA TYR A 40 -11.47 2.32 13.17
C TYR A 40 -10.04 1.80 12.85
N PRO A 41 -9.28 2.55 12.03
CA PRO A 41 -7.87 2.28 11.81
C PRO A 41 -7.15 2.01 13.13
N THR A 42 -6.47 0.88 13.18
CA THR A 42 -5.72 0.36 14.34
C THR A 42 -4.26 0.30 13.94
N MET A 43 -3.34 0.65 14.83
CA MET A 43 -1.91 0.57 14.55
C MET A 43 -1.31 -0.71 15.15
N VAL A 44 -0.42 -1.36 14.42
CA VAL A 44 0.39 -2.46 14.95
C VAL A 44 1.46 -1.88 15.88
N GLU A 45 1.58 -2.40 17.10
CA GLU A 45 2.57 -1.95 18.09
C GLU A 45 3.29 -3.13 18.74
N TYR A 46 4.42 -2.82 19.39
CA TYR A 46 5.07 -3.75 20.32
C TYR A 46 4.63 -3.41 21.74
N PHE A 47 3.97 -4.34 22.43
CA PHE A 47 3.58 -4.10 23.82
C PHE A 47 4.81 -4.16 24.73
N GLY A 48 5.27 -2.97 25.13
CA GLY A 48 6.39 -2.78 26.06
C GLY A 48 6.14 -1.63 27.04
N TYR A 49 4.92 -1.49 27.56
CA TYR A 49 4.33 -0.36 28.33
C TYR A 49 3.55 0.63 27.46
N ALA A 50 2.24 0.73 27.70
CA ALA A 50 1.31 1.58 26.97
C ALA A 50 1.36 3.02 27.49
N ASP A 51 1.37 3.99 26.57
CA ASP A 51 1.20 5.42 26.83
C ASP A 51 -0.25 5.84 26.52
N ASP A 52 -0.79 6.81 27.25
CA ASP A 52 -2.24 7.06 27.44
C ASP A 52 -2.97 7.73 26.25
N ASN A 53 -2.33 7.89 25.09
CA ASN A 53 -2.90 8.59 23.92
C ASN A 53 -3.42 7.65 22.80
N MET A 54 -3.86 6.44 23.15
CA MET A 54 -4.03 5.31 22.21
C MET A 54 -5.05 5.49 21.08
N ILE A 55 -4.54 5.40 19.84
CA ILE A 55 -5.17 4.62 18.76
C ILE A 55 -5.31 3.17 19.29
N SER A 56 -6.37 2.43 18.96
CA SER A 56 -6.42 1.00 19.34
C SER A 56 -5.23 0.27 18.74
N THR A 57 -4.45 -0.47 19.53
CA THR A 57 -3.24 -1.15 19.06
C THR A 57 -3.28 -2.66 19.27
N ILE A 58 -2.53 -3.38 18.44
CA ILE A 58 -2.43 -4.85 18.46
C ILE A 58 -0.95 -5.23 18.43
N ASP A 59 -0.57 -6.22 19.25
CA ASP A 59 0.77 -6.79 19.25
C ASP A 59 1.08 -7.36 17.86
N GLU A 60 2.21 -6.99 17.26
CA GLU A 60 2.64 -7.51 15.96
C GLU A 60 2.58 -9.06 15.87
N ARG A 61 2.84 -9.77 16.98
CA ARG A 61 2.83 -11.24 17.05
C ARG A 61 1.42 -11.82 17.00
N ASN A 62 0.41 -11.00 17.25
CA ASN A 62 -1.00 -11.38 17.30
C ASN A 62 -1.77 -10.88 16.07
N VAL A 63 -1.09 -10.35 15.05
CA VAL A 63 -1.75 -9.95 13.80
C VAL A 63 -2.11 -11.18 12.97
N GLU A 64 -3.36 -11.61 13.09
CA GLU A 64 -3.94 -12.68 12.28
C GLU A 64 -4.32 -12.15 10.88
N LYS A 65 -3.44 -12.35 9.87
CA LYS A 65 -3.65 -11.88 8.49
C LYS A 65 -5.04 -12.20 7.93
N GLU A 66 -5.60 -13.37 8.25
CA GLU A 66 -6.92 -13.80 7.78
C GLU A 66 -8.06 -12.91 8.31
N LYS A 67 -7.89 -12.32 9.49
CA LYS A 67 -8.88 -11.45 10.16
C LYS A 67 -8.58 -9.97 10.03
N THR A 68 -7.46 -9.60 9.42
CA THR A 68 -7.03 -8.21 9.26
C THR A 68 -7.06 -7.76 7.81
N ILE A 69 -7.25 -6.46 7.58
CA ILE A 69 -7.06 -5.80 6.29
C ILE A 69 -5.99 -4.72 6.49
N PRO A 70 -4.88 -4.76 5.74
CA PRO A 70 -3.89 -3.70 5.78
C PRO A 70 -4.46 -2.41 5.19
N LEU A 71 -4.17 -1.28 5.83
CA LEU A 71 -4.53 0.05 5.37
C LEU A 71 -3.28 0.71 4.79
N PHE A 72 -2.99 0.42 3.53
CA PHE A 72 -1.73 0.81 2.92
C PHE A 72 -1.59 2.32 2.75
N THR A 73 -0.48 2.84 3.25
CA THR A 73 0.01 4.20 3.02
C THR A 73 0.78 4.28 1.70
N GLU A 74 1.04 5.50 1.24
CA GLU A 74 1.84 5.75 0.03
C GLU A 74 3.19 5.01 0.08
N GLY A 75 3.91 5.07 1.20
CA GLY A 75 5.21 4.43 1.36
C GLY A 75 5.15 2.90 1.24
N GLN A 76 4.10 2.28 1.78
CA GLN A 76 3.90 0.83 1.66
C GLN A 76 3.53 0.42 0.23
N LEU A 77 2.68 1.20 -0.45
CA LEU A 77 2.35 0.95 -1.86
C LEU A 77 3.56 1.10 -2.77
N ARG A 78 4.36 2.15 -2.56
CA ARG A 78 5.63 2.35 -3.26
C ARG A 78 6.54 1.14 -3.07
N LYS A 79 6.72 0.70 -1.83
CA LYS A 79 7.56 -0.48 -1.51
C LYS A 79 7.03 -1.75 -2.17
N PHE A 80 5.71 -1.99 -2.16
CA PHE A 80 5.11 -3.13 -2.84
C PHE A 80 5.46 -3.16 -4.33
N ILE A 81 5.31 -2.01 -5.01
CA ILE A 81 5.61 -1.88 -6.43
C ILE A 81 7.09 -2.14 -6.70
N GLU A 82 8.00 -1.53 -5.92
CA GLU A 82 9.44 -1.75 -6.07
C GLU A 82 9.84 -3.21 -5.82
N ASP A 83 9.31 -3.83 -4.77
CA ASP A 83 9.60 -5.23 -4.43
C ASP A 83 9.09 -6.20 -5.52
N LYS A 84 7.93 -5.93 -6.12
CA LYS A 84 7.32 -6.79 -7.14
C LYS A 84 7.93 -6.64 -8.53
N THR A 85 8.46 -5.46 -8.85
CA THR A 85 8.95 -5.14 -10.20
C THR A 85 10.46 -5.08 -10.30
N GLU A 86 11.16 -5.11 -9.16
CA GLU A 86 12.61 -4.86 -9.05
C GLU A 86 13.04 -3.51 -9.66
N CYS A 87 12.09 -2.58 -9.81
CA CYS A 87 12.29 -1.24 -10.34
C CYS A 87 12.24 -0.20 -9.23
N LYS A 88 12.74 0.99 -9.53
CA LYS A 88 12.50 2.21 -8.75
C LYS A 88 11.37 3.02 -9.36
N ILE A 89 10.72 3.82 -8.53
CA ILE A 89 9.58 4.62 -8.94
C ILE A 89 9.97 6.08 -9.07
N GLU A 90 9.69 6.66 -10.24
CA GLU A 90 9.67 8.10 -10.43
C GLU A 90 8.22 8.58 -10.55
N THR A 91 7.85 9.55 -9.73
CA THR A 91 6.53 10.19 -9.77
C THR A 91 6.63 11.49 -10.55
N VAL A 92 5.79 11.65 -11.57
CA VAL A 92 5.78 12.83 -12.44
C VAL A 92 4.39 13.47 -12.46
N TRP A 93 4.32 14.78 -12.25
CA TRP A 93 3.10 15.55 -12.47
C TRP A 93 3.07 16.09 -13.91
N CYS A 94 2.07 15.74 -14.71
CA CYS A 94 1.84 16.33 -16.03
C CYS A 94 0.83 17.47 -15.91
N GLU A 95 1.33 18.71 -15.97
CA GLU A 95 0.50 19.92 -16.02
C GLU A 95 -0.43 19.95 -17.24
N CYS A 96 0.00 19.30 -18.32
CA CYS A 96 -0.76 19.10 -19.55
C CYS A 96 -2.09 18.36 -19.35
N GLY A 97 -2.09 17.37 -18.45
CA GLY A 97 -3.20 16.47 -18.21
C GLY A 97 -3.72 16.53 -16.78
N TRP A 98 -3.24 17.48 -15.98
CA TRP A 98 -3.54 17.65 -14.55
C TRP A 98 -3.62 16.31 -13.83
N SER A 99 -2.56 15.51 -13.96
CA SER A 99 -2.54 14.16 -13.39
C SER A 99 -1.14 13.66 -13.12
N TYR A 100 -1.07 12.70 -12.19
CA TYR A 100 0.12 11.94 -11.91
C TYR A 100 0.36 10.86 -12.96
N ASN A 101 1.63 10.70 -13.29
CA ASN A 101 2.19 9.56 -13.98
C ASN A 101 3.19 8.86 -13.04
N ILE A 102 3.27 7.55 -13.14
CA ILE A 102 4.21 6.73 -12.37
C ILE A 102 5.09 5.96 -13.35
N ASP A 103 6.38 6.16 -13.22
CA ASP A 103 7.41 5.55 -14.06
C ASP A 103 8.15 4.49 -13.26
N LEU A 104 8.25 3.29 -13.83
CA LEU A 104 9.10 2.22 -13.34
C LEU A 104 10.43 2.30 -14.07
N VAL A 105 11.51 2.50 -13.31
CA VAL A 105 12.86 2.70 -13.82
C VAL A 105 13.77 1.60 -13.29
N LYS A 106 14.64 1.03 -14.14
CA LYS A 106 15.59 0.01 -13.65
C LYS A 106 16.53 0.58 -12.60
N ASN A 107 16.69 -0.18 -11.52
CA ASN A 107 17.54 0.17 -10.37
C ASN A 107 19.04 0.10 -10.70
N TYR A 108 19.45 -0.63 -11.74
CA TYR A 108 20.87 -0.87 -12.07
C TYR A 108 21.33 0.05 -13.23
N ASP A 109 21.98 1.15 -12.86
CA ASP A 109 22.84 2.06 -13.64
C ASP A 109 22.28 2.77 -14.89
N SER A 110 21.26 2.25 -15.56
CA SER A 110 20.81 2.80 -16.85
C SER A 110 19.79 3.92 -16.73
N GLY A 111 19.06 4.02 -15.61
CA GLY A 111 17.88 4.91 -15.52
C GLY A 111 16.85 4.61 -16.61
N GLU A 112 16.87 3.39 -17.16
CA GLU A 112 16.01 3.00 -18.27
C GLU A 112 14.55 2.90 -17.80
N LEU A 113 13.68 3.67 -18.45
CA LEU A 113 12.24 3.57 -18.27
C LEU A 113 11.74 2.21 -18.76
N VAL A 114 11.28 1.38 -17.83
CA VAL A 114 10.70 0.05 -18.10
C VAL A 114 9.25 0.19 -18.52
N LYS A 115 8.48 0.97 -17.76
CA LYS A 115 7.04 1.14 -17.98
C LYS A 115 6.60 2.48 -17.42
N ARG A 116 5.70 3.15 -18.13
CA ARG A 116 5.03 4.38 -17.67
C ARG A 116 3.54 4.13 -17.56
N TYR A 117 2.99 4.45 -16.40
CA TYR A 117 1.56 4.52 -16.15
C TYR A 117 1.15 5.99 -16.21
N TYR A 118 0.17 6.32 -17.07
CA TYR A 118 -0.21 7.69 -17.36
C TYR A 118 -1.65 7.99 -16.96
N ASN A 119 -1.95 9.28 -16.74
CA ASN A 119 -3.29 9.79 -16.43
C ASN A 119 -3.93 9.13 -15.19
N LEU A 120 -3.17 9.01 -14.10
CA LEU A 120 -3.62 8.34 -12.86
C LEU A 120 -4.48 9.23 -11.95
N GLY A 121 -4.82 10.44 -12.40
CA GLY A 121 -5.60 11.42 -11.65
C GLY A 121 -4.75 12.33 -10.76
N GLU A 122 -5.43 13.13 -9.93
CA GLU A 122 -4.83 14.23 -9.16
C GLU A 122 -4.39 13.83 -7.74
N ASP A 123 -4.75 12.63 -7.30
CA ASP A 123 -4.44 12.11 -5.96
C ASP A 123 -3.30 11.10 -6.06
N LEU A 124 -2.17 11.43 -5.43
CA LEU A 124 -0.95 10.62 -5.52
C LEU A 124 -1.13 9.24 -4.87
N LEU A 125 -1.82 9.16 -3.75
CA LEU A 125 -2.09 7.90 -3.06
C LEU A 125 -2.95 6.98 -3.93
N GLN A 126 -3.98 7.53 -4.58
CA GLN A 126 -4.82 6.79 -5.55
C GLN A 126 -4.05 6.39 -6.81
N ALA A 127 -3.10 7.23 -7.26
CA ALA A 127 -2.23 6.89 -8.37
C ALA A 127 -1.35 5.68 -8.05
N TYR A 128 -0.67 5.68 -6.89
CA TYR A 128 0.09 4.52 -6.41
C TYR A 128 -0.80 3.29 -6.24
N TRP A 129 -2.01 3.46 -5.70
CA TRP A 129 -2.94 2.35 -5.50
C TRP A 129 -3.36 1.70 -6.81
N THR A 130 -3.62 2.51 -7.83
CA THR A 130 -3.99 2.04 -9.17
C THR A 130 -2.87 1.19 -9.77
N VAL A 131 -1.63 1.70 -9.75
CA VAL A 131 -0.45 0.98 -10.27
C VAL A 131 -0.17 -0.30 -9.47
N ALA A 132 -0.26 -0.24 -8.14
CA ALA A 132 -0.11 -1.40 -7.29
C ALA A 132 -1.16 -2.48 -7.59
N CYS A 133 -2.42 -2.09 -7.80
CA CYS A 133 -3.48 -3.04 -8.19
C CYS A 133 -3.24 -3.65 -9.56
N GLU A 134 -2.68 -2.91 -10.52
CA GLU A 134 -2.33 -3.47 -11.83
C GLU A 134 -1.20 -4.49 -11.73
N ILE A 135 -0.13 -4.17 -10.99
CA ILE A 135 0.99 -5.10 -10.76
C ILE A 135 0.54 -6.34 -9.98
N ALA A 136 -0.33 -6.17 -8.99
CA ALA A 136 -0.85 -7.29 -8.20
C ALA A 136 -1.66 -8.30 -9.03
N LYS A 137 -2.21 -7.90 -10.19
CA LYS A 137 -2.89 -8.81 -11.14
C LYS A 137 -1.91 -9.64 -11.95
N GLU A 138 -0.66 -9.22 -12.07
CA GLU A 138 0.37 -9.89 -12.88
C GLU A 138 1.01 -11.08 -12.13
N GLY A 139 0.87 -11.16 -10.80
CA GLY A 139 1.32 -12.26 -9.94
C GLY A 139 2.62 -12.00 -9.21
#